data_AF-A0A0S9PZ79-F1
#
_entry.id   AF-A0A0S9PZ79-F1
#
_cell.length_a   1.000
_cell.length_b   1.000
_cell.length_c   1.000
_cell.angle_alpha   90.00
_cell.angle_beta   90.00
_cell.angle_gamma   90.00
#
_symmetry.space_group_name_H-M   'P 1'
#
loop_
_entity.id
_entity.type
_entity.pdbx_description
1 polymer ?
#
loop_
_entity_poly.entity_id
_entity_poly.type
_entity_poly.pdbx_seq_one_letter_code
_entity_poly.pdbx_strand_id
1 'polypeptide(L)'
;MSQSTGTLLRDDRPLKRLPLHATSGTARGLANEVSDGDIDLDPPYQRGSAWSQAQRVNLIRSLRLGVPVPAVVLNDRHAPAWYAANPGHDRSNPSRSTYAVIDGKQRLETLRDWFEGSLPVPASWFEPEEIATTIPTPEGPHVTWHGLTPTARAVMGTEATMPRIYAALPTVQAEAEMYLLLNTGGTEQRAADLANAAEVARRGTSSTSPQNNPSEDPR
;
A
#
# COMPACT_ATOMS: atom_id res chain seq x y z
N MET A 1 16.99 18.51 -26.63
CA MET A 1 16.76 18.57 -25.17
C MET A 1 15.27 18.76 -24.96
N SER A 2 14.53 17.66 -24.78
CA SER A 2 13.08 17.73 -24.57
C SER A 2 12.83 17.97 -23.09
N GLN A 3 12.42 19.19 -22.73
CA GLN A 3 12.00 19.47 -21.35
C GLN A 3 10.68 18.75 -21.10
N SER A 4 10.69 17.73 -20.25
CA SER A 4 9.46 17.14 -19.74
C SER A 4 8.75 18.20 -18.91
N THR A 5 7.64 18.71 -19.45
CA THR A 5 6.84 19.74 -18.79
C THR A 5 5.95 19.01 -17.78
N GLY A 6 6.35 19.00 -16.51
CA GLY A 6 5.51 18.48 -15.44
C GLY A 6 4.13 19.14 -15.51
N THR A 7 3.09 18.32 -15.63
CA THR A 7 1.71 18.82 -15.66
C THR A 7 1.34 19.26 -14.25
N LEU A 8 1.20 20.57 -14.04
CA LEU A 8 0.68 21.12 -12.79
C LEU A 8 -0.78 20.69 -12.64
N LEU A 9 -1.08 19.96 -11.56
CA LEU A 9 -2.47 19.67 -11.16
C LEU A 9 -3.12 21.01 -10.79
N ARG A 10 -3.95 21.56 -11.69
CA ARG A 10 -4.69 22.80 -11.45
C ARG A 10 -5.97 22.48 -10.70
N ASP A 11 -6.09 23.02 -9.49
CA ASP A 11 -7.33 23.06 -8.73
C ASP A 11 -7.92 24.46 -8.77
N ASP A 12 -9.10 24.60 -9.37
CA ASP A 12 -9.81 25.89 -9.49
C ASP A 12 -10.57 26.27 -8.20
N ARG A 13 -10.31 25.54 -7.10
CA ARG A 13 -10.95 25.70 -5.78
C ARG A 13 -9.91 25.64 -4.66
N PRO A 14 -10.18 26.24 -3.48
CA PRO A 14 -9.29 26.12 -2.33
C PRO A 14 -9.05 24.67 -1.92
N LEU A 15 -7.77 24.32 -1.74
CA LEU A 15 -7.35 22.99 -1.31
C LEU A 15 -7.80 22.72 0.14
N LYS A 16 -8.38 21.55 0.37
CA LYS A 16 -8.70 21.06 1.73
C LYS A 16 -7.63 20.07 2.18
N ARG A 17 -7.19 20.21 3.43
CA ARG A 17 -6.24 19.26 4.03
C ARG A 17 -6.87 17.88 4.14
N LEU A 18 -6.18 16.85 3.66
CA LEU A 18 -6.61 15.47 3.80
C LEU A 18 -6.47 15.01 5.28
N PRO A 19 -7.46 14.28 5.82
CA PRO A 19 -7.40 13.75 7.18
C PRO A 19 -6.50 12.52 7.22
N LEU A 20 -5.19 12.74 7.29
CA LEU A 20 -4.18 11.69 7.40
C LEU A 20 -3.69 11.55 8.84
N HIS A 21 -3.58 10.31 9.32
CA HIS A 21 -3.05 9.97 10.63
C HIS A 21 -1.86 9.02 10.50
N ALA A 22 -0.72 9.41 11.04
CA ALA A 22 0.49 8.59 11.04
C ALA A 22 0.63 7.82 12.36
N THR A 23 1.03 6.55 12.26
CA THR A 23 1.39 5.70 13.40
C THR A 23 2.56 4.80 13.01
N SER A 24 3.04 3.98 13.93
CA SER A 24 4.02 2.93 13.67
C SER A 24 3.49 1.59 14.18
N GLY A 25 3.82 0.52 13.49
CA GLY A 25 3.52 -0.85 13.91
C GLY A 25 4.68 -1.77 13.57
N THR A 26 4.60 -3.03 14.00
CA THR A 26 5.58 -4.03 13.58
C THR A 26 5.34 -4.40 12.12
N ALA A 27 6.42 -4.61 11.37
CA ALA A 27 6.37 -5.14 10.02
C ALA A 27 5.67 -6.51 9.98
N ARG A 28 5.84 -7.30 11.05
CA ARG A 28 5.14 -8.58 11.23
C ARG A 28 3.62 -8.40 11.36
N GLY A 29 3.16 -7.39 12.09
CA GLY A 29 1.73 -7.09 12.20
C GLY A 29 1.11 -6.77 10.84
N LEU A 30 1.76 -5.92 10.04
CA LEU A 30 1.34 -5.63 8.67
C LEU A 30 1.31 -6.88 7.79
N ALA A 31 2.31 -7.76 7.91
CA ALA A 31 2.31 -9.01 7.16
C ALA A 31 1.14 -9.92 7.52
N ASN A 32 0.82 -10.05 8.81
CA ASN A 32 -0.34 -10.83 9.26
C ASN A 32 -1.65 -10.24 8.73
N GLU A 33 -1.86 -8.92 8.84
CA GLU A 33 -3.06 -8.26 8.30
C GLU A 33 -3.21 -8.46 6.78
N VAL A 34 -2.10 -8.53 6.04
CA VAL A 34 -2.13 -8.92 4.63
C VAL A 34 -2.54 -10.38 4.45
N SER A 35 -1.91 -11.30 5.19
CA SER A 35 -2.21 -12.74 5.09
C SER A 35 -3.64 -13.09 5.51
N ASP A 36 -4.18 -12.36 6.48
CA ASP A 36 -5.54 -12.52 7.01
C ASP A 36 -6.60 -11.89 6.08
N GLY A 37 -6.17 -11.12 5.06
CA GLY A 37 -7.05 -10.46 4.11
C GLY A 37 -7.64 -9.13 4.59
N ASP A 38 -7.14 -8.59 5.71
CA ASP A 38 -7.57 -7.29 6.26
C ASP A 38 -7.13 -6.12 5.38
N ILE A 39 -6.12 -6.30 4.54
CA ILE A 39 -5.63 -5.29 3.61
C ILE A 39 -5.84 -5.75 2.17
N ASP A 40 -6.68 -5.03 1.43
CA ASP A 40 -6.83 -5.17 -0.02
C ASP A 40 -5.57 -4.63 -0.71
N LEU A 41 -4.77 -5.53 -1.28
CA LEU A 41 -3.55 -5.24 -2.03
C LEU A 41 -3.81 -4.97 -3.53
N ASP A 42 -5.00 -5.28 -4.02
CA ASP A 42 -5.37 -5.19 -5.43
C ASP A 42 -6.59 -4.29 -5.69
N PRO A 43 -6.72 -3.10 -5.04
CA PRO A 43 -7.75 -2.16 -5.41
C PRO A 43 -7.53 -1.69 -6.86
N PRO A 44 -8.59 -1.28 -7.58
CA PRO A 44 -8.57 -1.20 -9.04
C PRO A 44 -7.62 -0.17 -9.63
N TYR A 45 -7.09 0.77 -8.83
CA TYR A 45 -6.07 1.75 -9.24
C TYR A 45 -4.63 1.25 -9.05
N GLN A 46 -4.41 0.16 -8.29
CA GLN A 46 -3.07 -0.40 -8.09
C GLN A 46 -2.55 -1.07 -9.36
N ARG A 47 -1.22 -1.09 -9.48
CA ARG A 47 -0.53 -1.87 -10.49
C ARG A 47 -0.23 -3.29 -10.00
N GLY A 48 0.20 -4.14 -10.94
CA GLY A 48 0.77 -5.45 -10.60
C GLY A 48 2.10 -5.35 -9.84
N SER A 49 2.57 -6.49 -9.32
CA SER A 49 3.86 -6.55 -8.63
C SER A 49 5.00 -6.15 -9.57
N ALA A 50 5.87 -5.26 -9.10
CA ALA A 50 6.86 -4.55 -9.92
C ALA A 50 8.27 -4.52 -9.30
N TRP A 51 8.44 -4.97 -8.06
CA TRP A 51 9.74 -5.07 -7.42
C TRP A 51 10.47 -6.35 -7.86
N SER A 52 11.72 -6.17 -8.28
CA SER A 52 12.67 -7.27 -8.47
C SER A 52 12.99 -7.95 -7.15
N GLN A 53 13.44 -9.20 -7.20
CA GLN A 53 13.88 -9.95 -6.02
C GLN A 53 14.92 -9.16 -5.19
N ALA A 54 15.86 -8.49 -5.84
CA ALA A 54 16.87 -7.66 -5.17
C ALA A 54 16.25 -6.52 -4.35
N GLN A 55 15.21 -5.84 -4.86
CA GLN A 55 14.51 -4.79 -4.11
C GLN A 55 13.82 -5.35 -2.86
N ARG A 56 13.21 -6.53 -2.98
CA ARG A 56 12.52 -7.22 -1.89
C ARG A 56 13.50 -7.65 -0.79
N VAL A 57 14.61 -8.29 -1.18
CA VAL A 57 15.69 -8.71 -0.28
C VAL A 57 16.34 -7.49 0.41
N ASN A 58 16.54 -6.37 -0.29
CA ASN A 58 17.07 -5.14 0.28
C ASN A 58 16.12 -4.50 1.31
N LEU A 59 14.79 -4.63 1.18
CA LEU A 59 13.89 -4.19 2.23
C LEU A 59 14.12 -4.95 3.54
N ILE A 60 14.32 -6.27 3.47
CA ILE A 60 14.60 -7.09 4.66
C ILE A 60 15.93 -6.69 5.29
N ARG A 61 16.94 -6.37 4.48
CA ARG A 61 18.20 -5.78 4.95
C ARG A 61 17.97 -4.50 5.74
N SER A 62 17.15 -3.58 5.22
CA SER A 62 16.83 -2.33 5.89
C SER A 62 16.14 -2.57 7.24
N LEU A 63 15.17 -3.49 7.29
CA LEU A 63 14.48 -3.84 8.53
C LEU A 63 15.43 -4.44 9.57
N ARG A 64 16.35 -5.32 9.15
CA ARG A 64 17.36 -5.91 10.04
C ARG A 64 18.32 -4.87 10.59
N LEU A 65 18.71 -3.88 9.77
CA LEU A 65 19.57 -2.77 10.20
C LEU A 65 18.84 -1.74 11.09
N GLY A 66 17.51 -1.81 11.20
CA GLY A 66 16.71 -0.83 11.92
C GLY A 66 16.70 0.56 11.25
N VAL A 67 17.04 0.66 9.96
CA VAL A 67 17.01 1.95 9.26
C VAL A 67 15.56 2.34 8.91
N PRO A 68 15.21 3.63 8.94
CA PRO A 68 13.88 4.08 8.56
C PRO A 68 13.51 3.63 7.14
N VAL A 69 12.33 3.01 7.04
CA VAL A 69 11.73 2.58 5.77
C VAL A 69 10.53 3.47 5.45
N PRO A 70 10.26 3.78 4.16
CA PRO A 70 9.10 4.59 3.78
C PRO A 70 7.79 4.00 4.30
N ALA A 71 6.90 4.87 4.77
CA ALA A 71 5.61 4.47 5.29
C ALA A 71 4.78 3.69 4.26
N VAL A 72 3.90 2.82 4.73
CA VAL A 72 2.77 2.33 3.92
C VAL A 72 1.59 3.28 4.11
N VAL A 73 0.86 3.55 3.04
CA VAL A 73 -0.35 4.40 3.09
C VAL A 73 -1.56 3.52 2.83
N LEU A 74 -2.51 3.53 3.76
CA LEU A 74 -3.70 2.70 3.76
C LEU A 74 -4.95 3.59 3.84
N ASN A 75 -6.02 3.22 3.14
CA ASN A 75 -7.35 3.79 3.38
C ASN A 75 -8.11 2.93 4.38
N ASP A 76 -8.74 3.55 5.38
CA ASP A 76 -9.68 2.92 6.29
C ASP A 76 -11.07 2.87 5.64
N ARG A 77 -11.44 1.69 5.13
CA ARG A 77 -12.76 1.42 4.52
C ARG A 77 -13.83 1.14 5.58
N HIS A 78 -13.51 1.22 6.87
CA HIS A 78 -14.46 1.21 7.98
C HIS A 78 -14.82 2.61 8.52
N ALA A 79 -14.17 3.66 7.99
CA ALA A 79 -14.50 5.02 8.35
C ALA A 79 -15.96 5.38 8.01
N PRO A 80 -16.63 6.24 8.81
CA PRO A 80 -18.02 6.65 8.54
C PRO A 80 -18.24 7.21 7.12
N ALA A 81 -17.25 7.92 6.58
CA ALA A 81 -17.30 8.50 5.24
C ALA A 81 -17.37 7.43 4.14
N TRP A 82 -16.70 6.28 4.32
CA TRP A 82 -16.76 5.18 3.35
C TRP A 82 -18.16 4.58 3.30
N TYR A 83 -18.75 4.27 4.45
CA TYR A 83 -20.11 3.70 4.51
C TYR A 83 -21.17 4.65 3.97
N ALA A 84 -21.03 5.95 4.22
CA ALA A 84 -21.94 6.95 3.69
C ALA A 84 -21.94 6.99 2.15
N ALA A 85 -20.77 6.77 1.53
CA ALA A 85 -20.62 6.78 0.07
C ALA A 85 -20.81 5.41 -0.59
N ASN A 86 -20.78 4.32 0.18
CA ASN A 86 -20.94 2.95 -0.30
C ASN A 86 -22.10 2.24 0.43
N PRO A 87 -23.37 2.65 0.19
CA PRO A 87 -24.52 1.99 0.81
C PRO A 87 -24.58 0.52 0.38
N GLY A 88 -24.69 -0.39 1.34
CA GLY A 88 -24.57 -1.84 1.11
C GLY A 88 -23.17 -2.41 1.37
N HIS A 89 -22.21 -1.58 1.75
CA HIS A 89 -21.01 -2.05 2.44
C HIS A 89 -21.40 -2.46 3.86
N ASP A 90 -21.39 -3.77 4.12
CA ASP A 90 -21.74 -4.33 5.43
C ASP A 90 -20.51 -4.33 6.35
N ARG A 91 -20.63 -3.70 7.52
CA ARG A 91 -19.60 -3.70 8.59
C ARG A 91 -19.30 -5.09 9.13
N SER A 92 -20.27 -6.00 9.03
CA SER A 92 -20.23 -7.33 9.64
C SER A 92 -19.81 -8.42 8.67
N ASN A 93 -19.56 -8.10 7.40
CA ASN A 93 -19.08 -9.08 6.44
C ASN A 93 -17.56 -9.28 6.62
N PRO A 94 -17.12 -10.42 7.20
CA PRO A 94 -15.71 -10.70 7.42
C PRO A 94 -14.94 -10.96 6.11
N SER A 95 -15.63 -11.11 4.98
CA SER A 95 -15.01 -11.33 3.68
C SER A 95 -14.52 -10.03 3.02
N ARG A 96 -14.60 -8.88 3.71
CA ARG A 96 -14.19 -7.58 3.16
C ARG A 96 -12.98 -7.06 3.93
N SER A 97 -11.94 -6.70 3.18
CA SER A 97 -10.75 -6.09 3.73
C SER A 97 -11.08 -4.76 4.42
N THR A 98 -10.61 -4.62 5.66
CA THR A 98 -10.78 -3.43 6.49
C THR A 98 -10.09 -2.22 5.88
N TYR A 99 -8.94 -2.46 5.25
CA TYR A 99 -8.09 -1.44 4.66
C TYR A 99 -7.85 -1.70 3.18
N ALA A 100 -7.47 -0.66 2.45
CA ALA A 100 -6.94 -0.80 1.10
C ALA A 100 -5.63 -0.06 0.95
N VAL A 101 -4.68 -0.66 0.24
CA VAL A 101 -3.38 -0.03 0.02
C VAL A 101 -3.50 1.12 -0.98
N ILE A 102 -3.05 2.31 -0.55
CA ILE A 102 -2.86 3.47 -1.42
C ILE A 102 -1.40 3.49 -1.88
N ASP A 103 -0.42 3.38 -0.98
CA ASP A 103 1.00 3.29 -1.36
C ASP A 103 1.72 2.22 -0.54
N GLY A 104 2.72 1.58 -1.16
CA GLY A 104 3.57 0.60 -0.50
C GLY A 104 3.16 -0.86 -0.67
N LYS A 105 2.31 -1.19 -1.65
CA LYS A 105 1.93 -2.57 -2.02
C LYS A 105 3.12 -3.53 -2.05
N GLN A 106 4.20 -3.13 -2.72
CA GLN A 106 5.40 -3.95 -2.88
C GLN A 106 6.15 -4.20 -1.56
N ARG A 107 6.08 -3.25 -0.62
CA ARG A 107 6.59 -3.44 0.73
C ARG A 107 5.75 -4.47 1.45
N LEU A 108 4.43 -4.34 1.41
CA LEU A 108 3.48 -5.28 2.03
C LEU A 108 3.64 -6.72 1.49
N GLU A 109 3.71 -6.90 0.17
CA GLU A 109 3.99 -8.20 -0.46
C GLU A 109 5.34 -8.78 0.00
N THR A 110 6.36 -7.94 0.14
CA THR A 110 7.68 -8.37 0.62
C THR A 110 7.66 -8.78 2.08
N LEU A 111 6.94 -8.04 2.92
CA LEU A 111 6.77 -8.38 4.34
C LEU A 111 6.05 -9.72 4.49
N ARG A 112 4.91 -9.90 3.80
CA ARG A 112 4.18 -11.17 3.77
C ARG A 112 5.12 -12.32 3.40
N ASP A 113 5.77 -12.23 2.25
CA ASP A 113 6.60 -13.33 1.75
C ASP A 113 7.82 -13.61 2.67
N TRP A 114 8.37 -12.59 3.35
CA TRP A 114 9.39 -12.81 4.38
C TRP A 114 8.85 -13.57 5.59
N PHE A 115 7.78 -13.09 6.21
CA PHE A 115 7.25 -13.66 7.46
C PHE A 115 6.55 -15.02 7.25
N GLU A 116 6.08 -15.33 6.04
CA GLU A 116 5.60 -16.66 5.64
C GLU A 116 6.75 -17.61 5.24
N GLY A 117 7.98 -17.10 5.17
CA GLY A 117 9.18 -17.90 4.88
C GLY A 117 9.38 -18.25 3.40
N SER A 118 8.69 -17.56 2.48
CA SER A 118 8.84 -17.74 1.03
C SER A 118 9.89 -16.82 0.40
N LEU A 119 10.38 -15.80 1.12
CA LEU A 119 11.48 -14.94 0.70
C LEU A 119 12.79 -15.29 1.45
N PRO A 120 13.70 -16.09 0.86
CA PRO A 120 15.02 -16.31 1.43
C PRO A 120 15.90 -15.06 1.32
N VAL A 121 16.72 -14.79 2.34
CA VAL A 121 17.74 -13.72 2.33
C VAL A 121 19.11 -14.28 2.74
N PRO A 122 20.24 -13.63 2.42
CA PRO A 122 21.56 -14.15 2.76
C PRO A 122 21.70 -14.46 4.26
N ALA A 123 22.12 -15.67 4.59
CA ALA A 123 22.27 -16.11 5.97
C ALA A 123 23.38 -15.34 6.70
N SER A 124 24.35 -14.80 5.97
CA SER A 124 25.46 -13.98 6.50
C SER A 124 25.03 -12.65 7.12
N TRP A 125 23.74 -12.30 7.09
CA TRP A 125 23.19 -11.12 7.77
C TRP A 125 22.79 -11.36 9.22
N PHE A 126 22.89 -12.61 9.68
CA PHE A 126 22.53 -13.05 11.02
C PHE A 126 23.72 -13.73 11.67
N GLU A 127 23.80 -13.65 13.00
CA GLU A 127 24.81 -14.37 13.76
C GLU A 127 24.55 -15.89 13.67
N PRO A 128 25.59 -16.75 13.70
CA PRO A 128 25.42 -18.19 13.58
C PRO A 128 24.40 -18.79 14.57
N GLU A 129 24.33 -18.29 15.81
CA GLU A 129 23.38 -18.70 16.83
C GLU A 129 21.92 -18.27 16.55
N GLU A 130 21.70 -17.30 15.67
CA GLU A 130 20.36 -16.87 15.25
C GLU A 130 19.76 -17.80 14.19
N ILE A 131 20.57 -18.68 13.59
CA ILE A 131 20.21 -19.52 12.46
C ILE A 131 19.99 -20.96 12.90
N ALA A 132 18.78 -21.48 12.67
CA ALA A 132 18.45 -22.88 12.89
C ALA A 132 18.70 -23.74 11.64
N THR A 133 18.31 -23.23 10.46
CA THR A 133 18.50 -23.92 9.18
C THR A 133 18.77 -22.94 8.06
N THR A 134 19.48 -23.41 7.02
CA THR A 134 19.77 -22.64 5.81
C THR A 134 19.35 -23.41 4.56
N ILE A 135 19.22 -22.68 3.46
CA ILE A 135 18.95 -23.19 2.13
C ILE A 135 20.17 -22.86 1.27
N PRO A 136 20.79 -23.83 0.58
CA PRO A 136 21.88 -23.55 -0.34
C PRO A 136 21.36 -22.80 -1.57
N THR A 137 22.04 -21.73 -1.98
CA THR A 137 21.77 -20.99 -3.22
C THR A 137 23.06 -20.74 -3.99
N PRO A 138 23.00 -20.39 -5.29
CA PRO A 138 24.19 -20.01 -6.05
C PRO A 138 25.01 -18.86 -5.45
N GLU A 139 24.36 -17.98 -4.69
CA GLU A 139 24.98 -16.81 -4.04
C GLU A 139 25.48 -17.10 -2.62
N GLY A 140 25.39 -18.36 -2.17
CA GLY A 140 25.72 -18.80 -0.81
C GLY A 140 24.49 -19.20 0.03
N PRO A 141 24.69 -19.59 1.30
CA PRO A 141 23.59 -20.01 2.15
C PRO A 141 22.63 -18.85 2.41
N HIS A 142 21.33 -19.12 2.25
CA HIS A 142 20.26 -18.20 2.61
C HIS A 142 19.44 -18.76 3.77
N VAL A 143 18.74 -17.87 4.48
CA VAL A 143 17.83 -18.19 5.57
C VAL A 143 16.46 -17.58 5.27
N THR A 144 15.39 -18.29 5.65
CA THR A 144 14.02 -17.77 5.64
C THR A 144 13.62 -17.42 7.06
N TRP A 145 12.50 -16.72 7.24
CA TRP A 145 11.95 -16.48 8.58
C TRP A 145 11.84 -17.76 9.41
N HIS A 146 11.40 -18.86 8.81
CA HIS A 146 11.28 -20.14 9.49
C HIS A 146 12.61 -20.85 9.79
N GLY A 147 13.68 -20.49 9.07
CA GLY A 147 15.05 -20.95 9.32
C GLY A 147 15.78 -20.22 10.45
N LEU A 148 15.21 -19.13 10.99
CA LEU A 148 15.72 -18.47 12.19
C LEU A 148 15.29 -19.22 13.47
N THR A 149 16.10 -19.12 14.53
CA THR A 149 15.73 -19.66 15.85
C THR A 149 14.51 -18.93 16.42
N PRO A 150 13.74 -19.56 17.33
CA PRO A 150 12.58 -18.91 17.96
C PRO A 150 12.92 -17.58 18.63
N THR A 151 14.09 -17.50 19.28
CA THR A 151 14.59 -16.28 19.92
C THR A 151 14.87 -15.18 18.89
N ALA A 152 15.61 -15.48 17.82
CA ALA A 152 15.89 -14.52 16.76
C ALA A 152 14.62 -14.00 16.09
N ARG A 153 13.62 -14.88 15.85
CA ARG A 153 12.30 -14.45 15.37
C ARG A 153 11.57 -13.55 16.34
N ALA A 154 11.60 -13.83 17.64
CA ALA A 154 10.93 -13.00 18.64
C ALA A 154 11.52 -11.58 18.69
N VAL A 155 12.86 -11.49 18.66
CA VAL A 155 13.59 -10.23 18.64
C VAL A 155 13.28 -9.45 17.35
N MET A 156 13.59 -10.02 16.18
CA MET A 156 13.39 -9.34 14.90
C MET A 156 11.92 -8.98 14.66
N GLY A 157 10.97 -9.83 15.08
CA GLY A 157 9.54 -9.58 14.93
C GLY A 157 9.03 -8.39 15.77
N THR A 158 9.75 -8.04 16.84
CA THR A 158 9.44 -6.90 17.70
C THR A 158 10.16 -5.63 17.22
N GLU A 159 11.41 -5.76 16.79
CA GLU A 159 12.26 -4.63 16.38
C GLU A 159 11.97 -4.11 14.98
N ALA A 160 11.59 -4.98 14.05
CA ALA A 160 11.26 -4.59 12.69
C ALA A 160 9.95 -3.79 12.69
N THR A 161 10.07 -2.47 12.62
CA THR A 161 8.94 -1.53 12.57
C THR A 161 8.74 -0.96 11.17
N MET A 162 7.50 -0.62 10.85
CA MET A 162 7.15 0.05 9.61
C MET A 162 6.14 1.16 9.89
N PRO A 163 6.42 2.41 9.48
CA PRO A 163 5.47 3.50 9.62
C PRO A 163 4.20 3.26 8.78
N ARG A 164 3.06 3.67 9.31
CA ARG A 164 1.73 3.51 8.71
C ARG A 164 1.07 4.88 8.64
N ILE A 165 0.47 5.20 7.51
CA ILE A 165 -0.36 6.40 7.34
C ILE A 165 -1.75 5.94 6.94
N TYR A 166 -2.75 6.32 7.73
CA TYR A 166 -4.15 6.04 7.44
C TYR A 166 -4.83 7.27 6.86
N ALA A 167 -5.58 7.05 5.79
CA ALA A 167 -6.57 7.97 5.27
C ALA A 167 -7.98 7.46 5.61
N ALA A 168 -8.96 8.37 5.56
CA ALA A 168 -10.38 8.06 5.72
C ALA A 168 -11.17 8.60 4.52
N LEU A 169 -10.81 8.11 3.33
CA LEU A 169 -11.37 8.54 2.06
C LEU A 169 -12.70 7.83 1.82
N PRO A 170 -13.71 8.51 1.24
CA PRO A 170 -15.05 7.95 1.11
C PRO A 170 -15.20 6.95 -0.05
N THR A 171 -14.36 7.02 -1.08
CA THR A 171 -14.56 6.25 -2.31
C THR A 171 -13.25 5.77 -2.92
N VAL A 172 -13.34 4.74 -3.76
CA VAL A 172 -12.21 4.23 -4.55
C VAL A 172 -11.62 5.30 -5.48
N GLN A 173 -12.44 6.25 -5.94
CA GLN A 173 -11.98 7.38 -6.76
C GLN A 173 -11.08 8.31 -5.93
N ALA A 174 -11.47 8.62 -4.70
CA ALA A 174 -10.64 9.41 -3.80
C ALA A 174 -9.33 8.67 -3.44
N GLU A 175 -9.38 7.34 -3.27
CA GLU A 175 -8.18 6.50 -3.12
C GLU A 175 -7.25 6.63 -4.34
N ALA A 176 -7.80 6.59 -5.57
CA ALA A 176 -7.05 6.74 -6.81
C ALA A 176 -6.44 8.16 -6.98
N GLU A 177 -7.19 9.21 -6.60
CA GLU A 177 -6.67 10.59 -6.57
C GLU A 177 -5.49 10.72 -5.60
N MET A 178 -5.60 10.13 -4.40
CA MET A 178 -4.52 10.13 -3.43
C MET A 178 -3.31 9.30 -3.90
N TYR A 179 -3.56 8.16 -4.55
CA TYR A 179 -2.52 7.36 -5.19
C TYR A 179 -1.72 8.20 -6.20
N LEU A 180 -2.41 8.96 -7.06
CA LEU A 180 -1.77 9.85 -8.03
C LEU A 180 -0.93 10.90 -7.30
N LEU A 181 -1.50 11.62 -6.32
CA LEU A 181 -0.78 12.67 -5.59
C LEU A 181 0.52 12.19 -4.94
N LEU A 182 0.51 11.01 -4.32
CA LEU A 182 1.69 10.42 -3.69
C LEU A 182 2.76 10.02 -4.72
N ASN A 183 2.36 9.63 -5.93
CA ASN A 183 3.24 9.09 -6.95
C ASN A 183 3.66 10.11 -8.02
N THR A 184 2.99 11.27 -8.13
CA THR A 184 3.31 12.33 -9.10
C THR A 184 4.07 13.51 -8.52
N GLY A 185 4.17 13.65 -7.18
CA GLY A 185 4.84 14.78 -6.52
C GLY A 185 6.38 14.81 -6.64
N GLY A 186 6.99 13.87 -7.38
CA GLY A 186 8.44 13.69 -7.51
C GLY A 186 8.87 13.28 -8.93
N THR A 187 9.63 12.19 -9.07
CA THR A 187 10.12 11.68 -10.35
C THR A 187 9.05 10.90 -11.14
N GLU A 188 9.16 10.92 -12.48
CA GLU A 188 8.23 10.25 -13.39
C GLU A 188 8.16 8.74 -13.12
N GLN A 189 7.01 8.29 -12.63
CA GLN A 189 6.68 6.87 -12.59
C GLN A 189 6.16 6.40 -13.96
N ARG A 190 6.19 5.07 -14.18
CA ARG A 190 5.80 4.46 -15.46
C ARG A 190 4.43 4.96 -15.88
N ALA A 191 4.34 5.55 -17.07
CA ALA A 191 3.12 6.22 -17.58
C ALA A 191 1.86 5.33 -17.55
N ALA A 192 2.02 4.01 -17.66
CA ALA A 192 0.92 3.05 -17.56
C ALA A 192 0.25 3.01 -16.18
N ASP A 193 1.01 3.21 -15.10
CA ASP A 193 0.51 3.17 -13.72
C ASP A 193 -0.41 4.38 -13.43
N LEU A 194 0.00 5.55 -13.92
CA LEU A 194 -0.78 6.79 -13.81
C LEU A 194 -2.04 6.75 -14.68
N ALA A 195 -1.98 6.07 -15.83
CA ALA A 195 -3.12 5.97 -16.75
C ALA A 195 -4.31 5.19 -16.15
N ASN A 196 -4.05 4.05 -15.48
CA ASN A 196 -5.11 3.26 -14.83
C ASN A 196 -5.77 4.04 -13.69
N ALA A 197 -4.97 4.62 -12.80
CA ALA A 197 -5.49 5.44 -11.69
C ALA A 197 -6.25 6.68 -12.19
N ALA A 198 -5.74 7.37 -13.22
CA ALA A 198 -6.42 8.51 -13.82
C ALA A 198 -7.78 8.13 -14.45
N GLU A 199 -7.88 6.93 -15.04
CA GLU A 199 -9.14 6.42 -15.58
C GLU A 199 -10.17 6.15 -14.48
N VAL A 200 -9.76 5.49 -13.38
CA VAL A 200 -10.61 5.26 -12.20
C VAL A 200 -11.11 6.58 -11.61
N ALA A 201 -10.23 7.57 -11.49
CA ALA A 201 -10.58 8.90 -10.98
C ALA A 201 -11.58 9.62 -11.92
N ARG A 202 -11.38 9.60 -13.24
CA ARG A 202 -12.26 10.28 -14.21
C ARG A 202 -13.69 9.74 -14.21
N ARG A 203 -13.89 8.42 -14.07
CA ARG A 203 -15.23 7.80 -14.09
C ARG A 203 -16.18 8.31 -13.01
N GLY A 204 -15.68 8.88 -11.91
CA GLY A 204 -16.50 9.50 -10.86
C GLY A 204 -17.07 10.88 -11.21
N THR A 205 -16.50 11.56 -12.22
CA THR A 205 -16.88 12.95 -12.58
C THR A 205 -18.07 13.03 -13.54
N SER A 206 -18.44 11.93 -14.20
CA SER A 206 -19.47 11.91 -15.26
C SER A 206 -20.90 11.65 -14.76
N SER A 207 -21.12 11.45 -13.45
CA SER A 207 -22.42 11.06 -12.88
C SER A 207 -23.17 12.18 -12.14
N THR A 208 -22.90 13.45 -12.46
CA THR A 208 -23.67 14.59 -11.94
C THR A 208 -23.91 15.61 -13.05
N SER A 209 -24.92 15.37 -13.87
CA SER A 209 -25.62 16.42 -14.62
C SER A 209 -27.08 16.42 -14.16
N PRO A 210 -27.59 17.50 -13.55
CA PRO A 210 -29.02 17.63 -13.32
C PRO A 210 -29.70 17.80 -14.68
N GLN A 211 -30.65 16.92 -15.00
CA GLN A 211 -31.61 17.17 -16.08
C GLN A 211 -32.45 18.39 -15.68
N ASN A 212 -32.11 19.55 -16.21
CA ASN A 212 -33.01 20.71 -16.25
C ASN A 212 -34.12 20.39 -17.25
N ASN A 213 -35.27 19.96 -16.73
CA ASN A 213 -36.51 19.90 -17.49
C ASN A 213 -37.10 21.31 -17.50
N PRO A 214 -37.30 21.98 -18.65
CA PRO A 214 -38.00 23.25 -18.66
C PRO A 214 -39.49 22.99 -18.41
N SER A 215 -40.00 23.54 -17.32
CA SER A 215 -41.41 23.61 -16.98
C SER A 215 -42.18 24.32 -18.10
N GLU A 216 -43.20 23.67 -18.65
CA GLU A 216 -44.24 24.33 -19.44
C GLU A 216 -45.07 25.23 -18.52
N ASP A 217 -45.20 26.50 -18.91
CA ASP A 217 -46.08 27.50 -18.28
C ASP A 217 -47.44 27.50 -19.03
N PRO A 218 -48.58 27.69 -18.34
CA PRO A 218 -49.90 27.38 -18.84
C PRO A 218 -50.51 28.55 -19.62
N ARG A 219 -51.46 28.23 -20.50
CA ARG A 219 -52.47 29.16 -20.99
C ARG A 219 -53.84 28.71 -20.54
#